data_AF-A0A3N4P7S3-F1
#
_entry.id   AF-A0A3N4P7S3-F1
#
_cell.length_a   1.000
_cell.length_b   1.000
_cell.length_c   1.000
_cell.angle_alpha   90.00
_cell.angle_beta   90.00
_cell.angle_gamma   90.00
#
_symmetry.space_group_name_H-M   'P 1'
#
loop_
_entity.id
_entity.type
_entity.pdbx_description
1 polymer ?
#
loop_
_entity_poly.entity_id
_entity_poly.type
_entity_poly.pdbx_seq_one_letter_code
_entity_poly.pdbx_strand_id
1 'polypeptide(L)'
;MRSFKVSFTPSIYYFYLFSYYLCVVVILLSSQARFKWIAFLCASLICIAIFFILLCQNFRFKQAKKFRYRKIQTHYPRCVALGSCSALLFTLSVIAFTFSQQLAFPATLYIASLIALFFSVRLFLAESDHFEKYYQGGIAWLIRLAWIAVTFYCYSLARHTFMTLADLTYEQTATRLTVIGYAGLLTALFISASLVTVFWILLLFENASVVCGNKPLIMKRNALPVVIPVIATAVITWNIFSTNTSPVLNFTFSVIVPLETRDTFICHKQQRYIPDAVARYYLEAGENSWRVFERQNNGWEVRRLECQHKAPGYRLSEIKNREELVSEKLQALGENARAMQRALLPSP
;
A
#
# COMPACT_ATOMS: atom_id res chain seq x y z
N MET A 1 -32.42 -29.71 -14.43
CA MET A 1 -30.95 -29.82 -14.29
C MET A 1 -30.61 -30.38 -12.92
N ARG A 2 -29.60 -31.25 -12.81
CA ARG A 2 -29.08 -31.69 -11.50
C ARG A 2 -27.97 -30.74 -11.05
N SER A 3 -28.01 -30.31 -9.79
CA SER A 3 -26.96 -29.49 -9.18
C SER A 3 -26.20 -30.27 -8.13
N PHE A 4 -24.88 -30.07 -8.03
CA PHE A 4 -24.08 -30.58 -6.93
C PHE A 4 -23.30 -29.44 -6.28
N LYS A 5 -23.13 -29.51 -4.95
CA LYS A 5 -22.41 -28.50 -4.17
C LYS A 5 -21.00 -28.98 -3.87
N VAL A 6 -20.01 -28.15 -4.14
CA VAL A 6 -18.61 -28.40 -3.78
C VAL A 6 -18.24 -27.45 -2.65
N SER A 7 -18.08 -28.00 -1.45
CA SER A 7 -17.67 -27.27 -0.26
C SER A 7 -16.35 -27.81 0.28
N PHE A 8 -15.49 -26.92 0.76
CA PHE A 8 -14.26 -27.27 1.45
C PHE A 8 -14.49 -27.56 2.92
N THR A 9 -13.52 -28.25 3.53
CA THR A 9 -13.52 -28.55 4.96
C THR A 9 -13.49 -27.27 5.79
N PRO A 10 -14.16 -27.26 6.95
CA PRO A 10 -14.14 -26.13 7.89
C PRO A 10 -12.73 -25.66 8.26
N SER A 11 -11.74 -26.56 8.25
CA SER A 11 -10.32 -26.31 8.55
C SER A 11 -9.71 -25.12 7.79
N ILE A 12 -10.09 -24.89 6.54
CA ILE A 12 -9.54 -23.79 5.73
C ILE A 12 -10.01 -22.43 6.24
N TYR A 13 -11.27 -22.33 6.70
CA TYR A 13 -11.79 -21.10 7.28
C TYR A 13 -11.11 -20.78 8.62
N TYR A 14 -10.84 -21.81 9.43
CA TYR A 14 -10.08 -21.65 10.67
C TYR A 14 -8.65 -21.18 10.41
N PHE A 15 -8.01 -21.68 9.36
CA PHE A 15 -6.68 -21.21 8.94
C PHE A 15 -6.69 -19.72 8.58
N TYR A 16 -7.66 -19.27 7.78
CA TYR A 16 -7.79 -17.85 7.43
C TYR A 16 -8.08 -16.97 8.64
N LEU A 17 -8.96 -17.43 9.53
CA LEU A 17 -9.30 -16.72 10.76
C LEU A 17 -8.07 -16.57 11.65
N PHE A 18 -7.29 -17.64 11.84
CA PHE A 18 -6.04 -17.62 12.57
C PHE A 18 -5.01 -16.66 11.95
N SER A 19 -4.81 -16.74 10.63
CA SER A 19 -3.91 -15.86 9.87
C SER A 19 -4.29 -14.38 10.04
N TYR A 20 -5.59 -14.07 9.95
CA TYR A 20 -6.11 -12.71 10.12
C TYR A 20 -5.89 -12.18 11.54
N TYR A 21 -6.30 -12.94 12.56
CA TYR A 21 -6.11 -12.53 13.96
C TYR A 21 -4.63 -12.37 14.31
N LEU A 22 -3.76 -13.24 13.78
CA LEU A 22 -2.32 -13.13 13.97
C LEU A 22 -1.79 -11.81 13.38
N CYS A 23 -2.21 -11.43 12.17
CA CYS A 23 -1.82 -10.15 11.57
C CYS A 23 -2.27 -8.96 12.42
N VAL A 24 -3.52 -8.96 12.88
CA VAL A 24 -4.07 -7.88 13.73
C VAL A 24 -3.28 -7.77 15.04
N VAL A 25 -3.00 -8.89 15.70
CA VAL A 25 -2.21 -8.93 16.95
C VAL A 25 -0.80 -8.38 16.73
N VAL A 26 -0.15 -8.76 15.63
CA VAL A 26 1.20 -8.30 15.29
C VAL A 26 1.24 -6.78 15.04
N ILE A 27 0.26 -6.23 14.33
CA ILE A 27 0.15 -4.79 14.08
C ILE A 27 -0.11 -4.03 15.39
N LEU A 28 -0.98 -4.55 16.26
CA LEU A 28 -1.26 -3.90 17.54
C LEU A 28 -0.05 -3.94 18.49
N LEU A 29 0.73 -5.03 18.48
CA LEU A 29 1.99 -5.16 19.23
C LEU A 29 3.06 -4.17 18.76
N SER A 30 3.08 -3.83 17.46
CA SER A 30 4.08 -2.90 16.93
C SER A 30 3.89 -1.48 17.46
N SER A 31 2.64 -1.07 17.70
CA SER A 31 2.22 0.30 18.01
C SER A 31 2.53 0.81 19.43
N GLN A 32 2.87 -0.04 20.43
CA GLN A 32 2.96 0.37 21.85
C GLN A 32 4.30 0.03 22.51
N ALA A 33 5.06 1.04 22.98
CA ALA A 33 6.49 0.93 23.30
C ALA A 33 6.87 0.29 24.67
N ARG A 34 5.95 0.08 25.63
CA ARG A 34 6.35 -0.28 27.02
C ARG A 34 5.84 -1.61 27.58
N PHE A 35 5.00 -2.38 26.86
CA PHE A 35 4.44 -3.65 27.35
C PHE A 35 4.50 -4.80 26.33
N LYS A 36 5.54 -4.83 25.49
CA LYS A 36 5.62 -5.75 24.35
C LYS A 36 5.86 -7.22 24.70
N TRP A 37 6.33 -7.58 25.90
CA TRP A 37 6.74 -8.97 26.19
C TRP A 37 5.68 -9.82 26.88
N ILE A 38 4.86 -9.26 27.78
CA ILE A 38 3.88 -10.02 28.57
C ILE A 38 2.57 -10.20 27.80
N ALA A 39 2.11 -9.15 27.10
CA ALA A 39 0.95 -9.24 26.22
C ALA A 39 1.19 -10.19 25.02
N PHE A 40 2.43 -10.27 24.52
CA PHE A 40 2.89 -11.19 23.49
C PHE A 40 2.89 -12.66 23.94
N LEU A 41 3.36 -12.94 25.17
CA LEU A 41 3.34 -14.28 25.75
C LEU A 41 1.90 -14.77 26.00
N CYS A 42 1.02 -13.91 26.52
CA CYS A 42 -0.39 -14.28 26.74
C CYS A 42 -1.18 -14.44 25.42
N ALA A 43 -1.00 -13.54 24.44
CA ALA A 43 -1.71 -13.63 23.17
C ALA A 43 -1.26 -14.83 22.31
N SER A 44 0.04 -15.16 22.31
CA SER A 44 0.55 -16.34 21.61
C SER A 44 0.15 -17.66 22.29
N LEU A 45 0.16 -17.73 23.62
CA LEU A 45 -0.31 -18.91 24.37
C LEU A 45 -1.82 -19.14 24.20
N ILE A 46 -2.63 -18.09 24.12
CA ILE A 46 -4.08 -18.21 23.85
C ILE A 46 -4.34 -18.62 22.38
N CYS A 47 -3.58 -18.09 21.42
CA CYS A 47 -3.69 -18.50 20.01
C CYS A 47 -3.28 -19.97 19.80
N ILE A 48 -2.21 -20.43 20.48
CA ILE A 48 -1.73 -21.82 20.44
C ILE A 48 -2.71 -22.77 21.17
N ALA A 49 -3.31 -22.32 22.29
CA ALA A 49 -4.30 -23.11 23.03
C ALA A 49 -5.62 -23.27 22.25
N ILE A 50 -6.14 -22.20 21.64
CA ILE A 50 -7.34 -22.24 20.80
C ILE A 50 -7.10 -23.11 19.55
N PHE A 51 -5.88 -23.04 18.98
CA PHE A 51 -5.46 -23.89 17.86
C PHE A 51 -5.41 -25.39 18.23
N PHE A 52 -4.86 -25.75 19.40
CA PHE A 52 -4.85 -27.14 19.88
C PHE A 52 -6.25 -27.69 20.21
N ILE A 53 -7.16 -26.84 20.73
CA ILE A 53 -8.56 -27.20 20.99
C ILE A 53 -9.33 -27.47 19.67
N LEU A 54 -9.11 -26.64 18.64
CA LEU A 54 -9.70 -26.81 17.30
C LEU A 54 -9.17 -28.06 16.56
N LEU A 55 -7.91 -28.43 16.81
CA LEU A 55 -7.28 -29.65 16.27
C LEU A 55 -7.85 -30.92 16.90
N CYS A 56 -7.98 -30.96 18.22
CA CYS A 56 -8.47 -32.15 18.92
C CYS A 56 -9.95 -32.48 18.64
N GLN A 57 -10.79 -31.47 18.32
CA GLN A 57 -12.21 -31.70 18.05
C GLN A 57 -12.50 -32.18 16.62
N ASN A 58 -11.72 -31.77 15.62
CA ASN A 58 -11.93 -32.18 14.22
C ASN A 58 -11.28 -33.52 13.84
N PHE A 59 -10.46 -34.12 14.72
CA PHE A 59 -9.83 -35.42 14.49
C PHE A 59 -10.72 -36.64 14.77
N ARG A 60 -11.99 -36.45 15.16
CA ARG A 60 -13.00 -37.51 15.04
C ARG A 60 -13.51 -37.54 13.59
N PHE A 61 -12.63 -38.00 12.69
CA PHE A 61 -12.88 -38.26 11.29
C PHE A 61 -14.16 -39.09 11.11
N LYS A 62 -15.26 -38.43 10.72
CA LYS A 62 -16.34 -39.14 10.02
C LYS A 62 -15.88 -39.35 8.60
N GLN A 63 -15.64 -40.61 8.24
CA GLN A 63 -15.36 -41.03 6.87
C GLN A 63 -16.41 -40.41 5.94
N ALA A 64 -15.96 -39.51 5.06
CA ALA A 64 -16.80 -38.99 4.00
C ALA A 64 -17.22 -40.18 3.12
N LYS A 65 -18.53 -40.43 3.03
CA LYS A 65 -19.10 -41.42 2.12
C LYS A 65 -18.57 -41.16 0.72
N LYS A 66 -17.84 -42.14 0.15
CA LYS A 66 -17.34 -42.11 -1.23
C LYS A 66 -18.53 -41.99 -2.19
N PHE A 67 -18.86 -40.77 -2.59
CA PHE A 67 -19.73 -40.58 -3.75
C PHE A 67 -18.93 -40.97 -5.00
N ARG A 68 -19.36 -42.06 -5.66
CA ARG A 68 -18.89 -42.46 -7.00
C ARG A 68 -19.41 -41.44 -8.03
N TYR A 69 -18.72 -40.32 -8.17
CA TYR A 69 -18.78 -39.53 -9.39
C TYR A 69 -17.43 -39.66 -10.10
N ARG A 70 -17.47 -39.92 -11.42
CA ARG A 70 -16.30 -39.88 -12.32
C ARG A 70 -15.53 -38.59 -12.04
N LYS A 71 -14.20 -38.65 -12.04
CA LYS A 71 -13.26 -37.56 -11.72
C LYS A 71 -13.58 -36.31 -12.57
N ILE A 72 -14.43 -35.41 -12.08
CA ILE A 72 -14.66 -34.10 -12.70
C ILE A 72 -13.38 -33.31 -12.42
N GLN A 73 -12.62 -32.95 -13.46
CA GLN A 73 -11.47 -32.07 -13.32
C GLN A 73 -11.98 -30.64 -13.07
N THR A 74 -11.87 -30.19 -11.82
CA THR A 74 -12.19 -28.81 -11.43
C THR A 74 -10.91 -28.07 -11.06
N HIS A 75 -10.86 -26.78 -11.39
CA HIS A 75 -9.76 -25.89 -11.00
C HIS A 75 -9.95 -25.33 -9.59
N TYR A 76 -11.16 -25.47 -9.03
CA TYR A 76 -11.53 -25.01 -7.70
C TYR A 76 -10.55 -25.39 -6.55
N PRO A 77 -9.99 -26.61 -6.46
CA PRO A 77 -9.01 -26.93 -5.41
C PRO A 77 -7.68 -26.18 -5.54
N ARG A 78 -7.23 -25.92 -6.77
CA ARG A 78 -6.02 -25.13 -7.02
C ARG A 78 -6.24 -23.67 -6.65
N CYS A 79 -7.43 -23.15 -6.93
CA CYS A 79 -7.85 -21.81 -6.53
C CYS A 79 -7.79 -21.63 -5.00
N VAL A 80 -8.36 -22.56 -4.23
CA VAL A 80 -8.34 -22.49 -2.76
C VAL A 80 -6.92 -22.65 -2.20
N ALA A 81 -6.11 -23.55 -2.77
CA ALA A 81 -4.71 -23.71 -2.37
C ALA A 81 -3.89 -22.42 -2.60
N LEU A 82 -4.07 -21.76 -3.74
CA LEU A 82 -3.43 -20.47 -4.03
C LEU A 82 -3.91 -19.35 -3.09
N GLY A 83 -5.21 -19.31 -2.77
CA GLY A 83 -5.75 -18.38 -1.77
C GLY A 83 -5.18 -18.61 -0.37
N SER A 84 -4.98 -19.87 0.03
CA SER A 84 -4.33 -20.24 1.29
C SER A 84 -2.84 -19.87 1.30
N CYS A 85 -2.12 -20.12 0.20
CA CYS A 85 -0.74 -19.70 0.04
C CYS A 85 -0.59 -18.17 0.12
N SER A 86 -1.50 -17.43 -0.53
CA SER A 86 -1.56 -15.97 -0.45
C SER A 86 -1.73 -15.49 1.00
N ALA A 87 -2.67 -16.05 1.76
CA ALA A 87 -2.90 -15.66 3.15
C ALA A 87 -1.65 -15.90 4.03
N LEU A 88 -0.94 -17.01 3.81
CA LEU A 88 0.30 -17.33 4.51
C LEU A 88 1.40 -16.33 4.17
N LEU A 89 1.66 -16.08 2.88
CA LEU A 89 2.67 -15.11 2.43
C LEU A 89 2.38 -13.70 2.93
N PHE A 90 1.10 -13.31 2.93
CA PHE A 90 0.66 -12.03 3.47
C PHE A 90 0.93 -11.92 4.98
N THR A 91 0.61 -12.98 5.74
CA THR A 91 0.88 -13.01 7.19
C THR A 91 2.37 -12.91 7.50
N LEU A 92 3.20 -13.63 6.74
CA LEU A 92 4.66 -13.54 6.87
C LEU A 92 5.18 -12.15 6.50
N SER A 93 4.60 -11.51 5.48
CA SER A 93 4.93 -10.14 5.11
C SER A 93 4.64 -9.15 6.25
N VAL A 94 3.47 -9.26 6.90
CA VAL A 94 3.08 -8.39 8.03
C VAL A 94 4.03 -8.61 9.22
N ILE A 95 4.34 -9.86 9.57
CA ILE A 95 5.30 -10.18 10.64
C ILE A 95 6.68 -9.61 10.30
N ALA A 96 7.18 -9.84 9.08
CA ALA A 96 8.46 -9.33 8.64
C ALA A 96 8.49 -7.80 8.66
N PHE A 97 7.41 -7.12 8.25
CA PHE A 97 7.30 -5.66 8.28
C PHE A 97 7.38 -5.11 9.70
N THR A 98 6.76 -5.80 10.67
CA THR A 98 6.73 -5.37 12.06
C THR A 98 8.08 -5.54 12.78
N PHE A 99 8.85 -6.57 12.46
CA PHE A 99 10.09 -6.92 13.18
C PHE A 99 11.39 -6.64 12.41
N SER A 100 11.34 -6.45 11.10
CA SER A 100 12.52 -6.16 10.28
C SER A 100 12.74 -4.66 10.12
N GLN A 101 13.98 -4.20 10.26
CA GLN A 101 14.37 -2.85 9.84
C GLN A 101 14.54 -2.72 8.31
N GLN A 102 14.72 -3.84 7.61
CA GLN A 102 14.86 -3.89 6.16
C GLN A 102 13.50 -4.17 5.51
N LEU A 103 12.99 -3.19 4.77
CA LEU A 103 11.67 -3.19 4.13
C LEU A 103 11.59 -3.96 2.81
N ALA A 104 12.73 -4.32 2.20
CA ALA A 104 12.77 -5.04 0.94
C ALA A 104 12.15 -6.45 1.03
N PHE A 105 12.50 -7.21 2.08
CA PHE A 105 11.99 -8.57 2.29
C PHE A 105 10.48 -8.63 2.55
N PRO A 106 9.86 -7.83 3.45
CA PRO A 106 8.41 -7.83 3.60
C PRO A 106 7.70 -7.37 2.32
N ALA A 107 8.28 -6.43 1.56
CA ALA A 107 7.71 -5.98 0.28
C ALA A 107 7.67 -7.09 -0.78
N THR A 108 8.71 -7.93 -0.92
CA THR A 108 8.69 -9.03 -1.90
C THR A 108 7.66 -10.10 -1.54
N LEU A 109 7.53 -10.45 -0.26
CA LEU A 109 6.49 -11.36 0.23
C LEU A 109 5.08 -10.80 -0.01
N TYR A 110 4.89 -9.49 0.17
CA TYR A 110 3.63 -8.83 -0.11
C TYR A 110 3.27 -8.94 -1.60
N ILE A 111 4.18 -8.60 -2.51
CA ILE A 111 3.98 -8.71 -3.96
C ILE A 111 3.67 -10.16 -4.35
N ALA A 112 4.40 -11.14 -3.82
CA ALA A 112 4.14 -12.56 -4.08
C ALA A 112 2.74 -12.98 -3.61
N SER A 113 2.26 -12.46 -2.47
CA SER A 113 0.90 -12.74 -1.99
C SER A 113 -0.17 -12.18 -2.93
N LEU A 114 -0.01 -10.94 -3.40
CA LEU A 114 -0.93 -10.34 -4.39
C LEU A 114 -0.98 -11.12 -5.71
N ILE A 115 0.16 -11.59 -6.19
CA ILE A 115 0.23 -12.42 -7.41
C ILE A 115 -0.54 -13.74 -7.21
N ALA A 116 -0.31 -14.43 -6.09
CA ALA A 116 -1.02 -15.68 -5.77
C ALA A 116 -2.54 -15.46 -5.65
N LEU A 117 -2.95 -14.36 -5.02
CA LEU A 117 -4.35 -13.95 -4.90
C LEU A 117 -5.00 -13.68 -6.26
N PHE A 118 -4.30 -12.97 -7.14
CA PHE A 118 -4.75 -12.68 -8.50
C PHE A 118 -5.00 -13.97 -9.29
N PHE A 119 -4.07 -14.92 -9.25
CA PHE A 119 -4.25 -16.21 -9.91
C PHE A 119 -5.38 -17.03 -9.28
N SER A 120 -5.56 -16.97 -7.96
CA SER A 120 -6.68 -17.62 -7.27
C SER A 120 -8.03 -17.09 -7.78
N VAL A 121 -8.21 -15.77 -7.82
CA VAL A 121 -9.42 -15.10 -8.32
C VAL A 121 -9.67 -15.42 -9.79
N ARG A 122 -8.63 -15.35 -10.63
CA ARG A 122 -8.74 -15.67 -12.06
C ARG A 122 -9.20 -17.09 -12.29
N LEU A 123 -8.63 -18.06 -11.58
CA LEU A 123 -9.03 -19.47 -11.70
C LEU A 123 -10.47 -19.71 -11.22
N PHE A 124 -10.93 -18.98 -10.19
CA PHE A 124 -12.31 -19.06 -9.74
C PHE A 124 -13.30 -18.57 -10.81
N LEU A 125 -13.00 -17.42 -11.42
CA LEU A 125 -13.84 -16.80 -12.45
C LEU A 125 -13.82 -17.58 -13.78
N ALA A 126 -12.65 -18.08 -14.20
CA ALA A 126 -12.49 -18.83 -15.45
C ALA A 126 -13.28 -20.13 -15.50
N GLU A 127 -13.63 -20.70 -14.35
CA GLU A 127 -14.43 -21.92 -14.26
C GLU A 127 -15.95 -21.65 -14.33
N SER A 128 -16.38 -20.38 -14.49
CA SER A 128 -17.78 -20.03 -14.81
C SER A 128 -17.95 -19.78 -16.31
N ASP A 129 -18.68 -20.66 -17.01
CA ASP A 129 -18.98 -20.50 -18.44
C ASP A 129 -19.66 -19.16 -18.77
N HIS A 130 -20.49 -18.64 -17.86
CA HIS A 130 -21.15 -17.35 -18.04
C HIS A 130 -20.15 -16.20 -18.03
N PHE A 131 -19.15 -16.25 -17.15
CA PHE A 131 -18.10 -15.25 -17.07
C PHE A 131 -17.26 -15.25 -18.35
N GLU A 132 -16.79 -16.43 -18.79
CA GLU A 132 -15.94 -16.57 -19.97
C GLU A 132 -16.65 -16.11 -21.26
N LYS A 133 -17.91 -16.50 -21.46
CA LYS A 133 -18.64 -16.22 -22.71
C LYS A 133 -19.16 -14.79 -22.83
N TYR A 134 -19.64 -14.19 -21.73
CA TYR A 134 -20.40 -12.94 -21.80
C TYR A 134 -19.71 -11.75 -21.15
N TYR A 135 -18.90 -11.98 -20.11
CA TYR A 135 -18.42 -10.88 -19.26
C TYR A 135 -16.90 -10.63 -19.35
N GLN A 136 -16.11 -11.61 -19.75
CA GLN A 136 -14.65 -11.51 -19.75
C GLN A 136 -14.13 -10.32 -20.57
N GLY A 137 -14.66 -10.10 -21.77
CA GLY A 137 -14.24 -8.99 -22.64
C GLY A 137 -14.62 -7.62 -22.07
N GLY A 138 -15.88 -7.45 -21.65
CA GLY A 138 -16.39 -6.20 -21.10
C GLY A 138 -15.75 -5.83 -19.76
N ILE A 139 -15.60 -6.79 -18.84
CA ILE A 139 -14.94 -6.57 -17.55
C ILE A 139 -13.45 -6.26 -17.77
N ALA A 140 -12.76 -6.95 -18.67
CA ALA A 140 -11.36 -6.64 -18.96
C ALA A 140 -11.19 -5.22 -19.50
N TRP A 141 -12.10 -4.75 -20.35
CA TRP A 141 -12.08 -3.37 -20.85
C TRP A 141 -12.37 -2.35 -19.76
N LEU A 142 -13.37 -2.59 -18.91
CA LEU A 142 -13.66 -1.73 -17.75
C LEU A 142 -12.49 -1.65 -16.77
N ILE A 143 -11.84 -2.78 -16.47
CA ILE A 143 -10.64 -2.81 -15.62
C ILE A 143 -9.51 -1.99 -16.25
N ARG A 144 -9.28 -2.10 -17.57
CA ARG A 144 -8.26 -1.30 -18.27
C ARG A 144 -8.56 0.20 -18.19
N LEU A 145 -9.80 0.61 -18.41
CA LEU A 145 -10.18 2.03 -18.29
C LEU A 145 -10.06 2.55 -16.86
N ALA A 146 -10.58 1.79 -15.89
CA ALA A 146 -10.47 2.13 -14.48
C ALA A 146 -8.99 2.23 -14.07
N TRP A 147 -8.13 1.33 -14.56
CA TRP A 147 -6.69 1.38 -14.33
C TRP A 147 -6.06 2.67 -14.86
N ILE A 148 -6.37 3.05 -16.11
CA ILE A 148 -5.85 4.29 -16.72
C ILE A 148 -6.34 5.50 -15.93
N ALA A 149 -7.62 5.55 -15.56
CA ALA A 149 -8.19 6.66 -14.80
C ALA A 149 -7.55 6.79 -13.40
N VAL A 150 -7.41 5.68 -12.66
CA VAL A 150 -6.81 5.66 -11.32
C VAL A 150 -5.33 6.02 -11.38
N THR A 151 -4.56 5.44 -12.31
CA THR A 151 -3.13 5.75 -12.44
C THR A 151 -2.90 7.21 -12.84
N PHE A 152 -3.72 7.75 -13.75
CA PHE A 152 -3.67 9.16 -14.11
C PHE A 152 -4.00 10.07 -12.92
N TYR A 153 -5.07 9.76 -12.18
CA TYR A 153 -5.46 10.51 -10.98
C TYR A 153 -4.36 10.48 -9.91
N CYS A 154 -3.82 9.31 -9.59
CA CYS A 154 -2.74 9.15 -8.62
C CYS A 154 -1.47 9.90 -9.04
N TYR A 155 -1.12 9.87 -10.33
CA TYR A 155 0.02 10.60 -10.86
C TYR A 155 -0.19 12.12 -10.80
N SER A 156 -1.37 12.61 -11.16
CA SER A 156 -1.72 14.03 -11.04
C SER A 156 -1.66 14.51 -9.59
N LEU A 157 -2.19 13.71 -8.65
CA LEU A 157 -2.14 14.02 -7.23
C LEU A 157 -0.69 14.04 -6.71
N ALA A 158 0.11 13.04 -7.07
CA ALA A 158 1.52 12.97 -6.70
C ALA A 158 2.32 14.19 -7.21
N ARG A 159 2.07 14.61 -8.46
CA ARG A 159 2.68 15.83 -9.01
C ARG A 159 2.30 17.06 -8.23
N HIS A 160 1.00 17.27 -7.98
CA HIS A 160 0.53 18.42 -7.23
C HIS A 160 1.18 18.47 -5.84
N THR A 161 1.22 17.35 -5.12
CA THR A 161 1.87 17.29 -3.80
C THR A 161 3.36 17.58 -3.87
N PHE A 162 4.07 17.03 -4.85
CA PHE A 162 5.51 17.24 -4.97
C PHE A 162 5.87 18.65 -5.45
N MET A 163 5.05 19.28 -6.28
CA MET A 163 5.19 20.69 -6.64
C MET A 163 5.15 21.58 -5.39
N THR A 164 4.20 21.32 -4.50
CA THR A 164 4.06 22.04 -3.24
C THR A 164 5.22 21.77 -2.28
N LEU A 165 5.64 20.51 -2.15
CA LEU A 165 6.66 20.09 -1.19
C LEU A 165 8.08 20.49 -1.62
N ALA A 166 8.41 20.37 -2.90
CA ALA A 166 9.74 20.67 -3.43
C ALA A 166 9.83 22.04 -4.11
N ASP A 167 8.73 22.80 -4.17
CA ASP A 167 8.65 24.11 -4.83
C ASP A 167 9.23 24.06 -6.26
N LEU A 168 8.67 23.16 -7.06
CA LEU A 168 9.06 22.91 -8.45
C LEU A 168 7.89 23.25 -9.37
N THR A 169 8.21 23.68 -10.59
CA THR A 169 7.19 23.93 -11.62
C THR A 169 6.58 22.64 -12.15
N TYR A 170 5.41 22.74 -12.81
CA TYR A 170 4.73 21.59 -13.37
C TYR A 170 5.65 20.78 -14.29
N GLU A 171 6.33 21.42 -15.24
CA GLU A 171 7.23 20.75 -16.19
C GLU A 171 8.38 20.02 -15.49
N GLN A 172 8.94 20.62 -14.44
CA GLN A 172 10.08 20.05 -13.72
C GLN A 172 9.74 18.81 -12.91
N THR A 173 8.47 18.56 -12.62
CA THR A 173 7.99 17.38 -11.88
C THR A 173 7.59 16.22 -12.78
N ALA A 174 7.39 16.45 -14.08
CA ALA A 174 6.82 15.47 -15.01
C ALA A 174 7.67 14.18 -15.10
N THR A 175 8.99 14.34 -15.20
CA THR A 175 9.92 13.22 -15.42
C THR A 175 10.60 12.75 -14.13
N ARG A 176 10.13 13.22 -12.97
CA ARG A 176 10.85 12.97 -11.72
C ARG A 176 10.54 11.59 -11.14
N LEU A 177 11.59 10.85 -10.79
CA LEU A 177 11.46 9.48 -10.27
C LEU A 177 10.76 9.48 -8.91
N THR A 178 11.02 10.50 -8.09
CA THR A 178 10.33 10.76 -6.80
C THR A 178 8.81 10.86 -6.96
N VAL A 179 8.34 11.57 -7.99
CA VAL A 179 6.92 11.71 -8.32
C VAL A 179 6.33 10.38 -8.79
N ILE A 180 7.03 9.67 -9.67
CA ILE A 180 6.59 8.36 -10.19
C ILE A 180 6.48 7.35 -9.03
N GLY A 181 7.46 7.33 -8.13
CA GLY A 181 7.45 6.47 -6.95
C GLY A 181 6.30 6.76 -6.00
N TYR A 182 6.05 8.04 -5.71
CA TYR A 182 4.93 8.45 -4.87
C TYR A 182 3.57 8.13 -5.52
N ALA A 183 3.43 8.34 -6.83
CA ALA A 183 2.25 7.93 -7.59
C ALA A 183 2.01 6.41 -7.51
N GLY A 184 3.08 5.60 -7.56
CA GLY A 184 3.02 4.15 -7.39
C GLY A 184 2.47 3.73 -6.03
N LEU A 185 2.90 4.39 -4.95
CA LEU A 185 2.36 4.16 -3.60
C LEU A 185 0.86 4.50 -3.51
N LEU A 186 0.46 5.66 -4.04
CA LEU A 186 -0.95 6.06 -4.08
C LEU A 186 -1.79 5.07 -4.90
N THR A 187 -1.24 4.59 -6.02
CA THR A 187 -1.92 3.58 -6.85
C THR A 187 -2.10 2.27 -6.08
N ALA A 188 -1.08 1.81 -5.34
CA ALA A 188 -1.19 0.61 -4.51
C ALA A 188 -2.28 0.74 -3.42
N LEU A 189 -2.43 1.93 -2.83
CA LEU A 189 -3.51 2.25 -1.90
C LEU A 189 -4.89 2.15 -2.54
N PHE A 190 -5.09 2.77 -3.70
CA PHE A 190 -6.35 2.69 -4.45
C PHE A 190 -6.68 1.25 -4.89
N ILE A 191 -5.67 0.47 -5.29
CA ILE A 191 -5.83 -0.95 -5.60
C ILE A 191 -6.35 -1.70 -4.36
N SER A 192 -5.76 -1.47 -3.19
CA SER A 192 -6.19 -2.13 -1.96
C SER A 192 -7.66 -1.85 -1.63
N ALA A 193 -8.12 -0.61 -1.83
CA ALA A 193 -9.53 -0.24 -1.68
C ALA A 193 -10.42 -0.91 -2.74
N SER A 194 -9.96 -1.00 -3.99
CA SER A 194 -10.69 -1.64 -5.08
C SER A 194 -10.83 -3.17 -4.92
N LEU A 195 -9.91 -3.84 -4.21
CA LEU A 195 -10.03 -5.28 -3.94
C LEU A 195 -11.28 -5.62 -3.10
N VAL A 196 -11.82 -4.67 -2.33
CA VAL A 196 -13.09 -4.83 -1.61
C VAL A 196 -14.27 -4.94 -2.57
N THR A 197 -14.21 -4.34 -3.77
CA THR A 197 -15.30 -4.46 -4.76
C THR A 197 -15.26 -5.80 -5.49
N VAL A 198 -14.09 -6.40 -5.63
CA VAL A 198 -13.89 -7.75 -6.22
C VAL A 198 -14.65 -8.83 -5.43
N PHE A 199 -14.81 -8.64 -4.11
CA PHE A 199 -15.66 -9.51 -3.28
C PHE A 199 -17.08 -9.65 -3.82
N TRP A 200 -17.74 -8.53 -4.12
CA TRP A 200 -19.13 -8.54 -4.58
C TRP A 200 -19.26 -9.26 -5.92
N ILE A 201 -18.26 -9.11 -6.80
CA ILE A 201 -18.21 -9.79 -8.09
C ILE A 201 -18.10 -11.30 -7.89
N LEU A 202 -17.25 -11.77 -6.97
CA LEU A 202 -17.05 -13.20 -6.73
C LEU A 202 -18.32 -13.91 -6.23
N LEU A 203 -19.15 -13.25 -5.42
CA LEU A 203 -20.43 -13.79 -4.96
C LEU A 203 -21.43 -14.01 -6.11
N LEU A 204 -21.38 -13.20 -7.16
CA LEU A 204 -22.28 -13.34 -8.31
C LEU A 204 -21.97 -14.59 -9.16
N PHE A 205 -20.76 -15.14 -9.07
CA PHE A 205 -20.28 -16.27 -9.89
C PHE A 205 -20.11 -17.59 -9.11
N GLU A 206 -20.80 -17.75 -7.99
CA GLU A 206 -20.80 -19.00 -7.21
C GLU A 206 -21.36 -20.21 -7.99
N ASN A 207 -22.30 -19.95 -8.91
CA ASN A 207 -22.87 -20.96 -9.77
C ASN A 207 -22.06 -21.06 -11.06
N ALA A 208 -21.47 -22.24 -11.31
CA ALA A 208 -20.82 -22.57 -12.57
C ALA A 208 -21.59 -23.69 -13.26
N SER A 209 -21.86 -23.56 -14.57
CA SER A 209 -22.26 -24.71 -15.37
C SER A 209 -21.03 -25.55 -15.69
N VAL A 210 -21.16 -26.87 -15.57
CA VAL A 210 -20.10 -27.82 -15.93
C VAL A 210 -20.75 -28.94 -16.73
N VAL A 211 -20.18 -29.26 -17.89
CA VAL A 211 -20.64 -30.37 -18.73
C VAL A 211 -19.95 -31.65 -18.26
N CYS A 212 -20.73 -32.63 -17.79
CA CYS A 212 -20.20 -33.94 -17.38
C CYS A 212 -20.73 -35.02 -18.34
N GLY A 213 -19.93 -35.38 -19.35
CA GLY A 213 -20.40 -36.20 -20.48
C GLY A 213 -21.38 -35.41 -21.35
N ASN A 214 -22.54 -36.00 -21.70
CA ASN A 214 -23.57 -35.33 -22.51
C ASN A 214 -24.65 -34.58 -21.70
N LYS A 215 -24.44 -34.37 -20.39
CA LYS A 215 -25.43 -33.74 -19.51
C LYS A 215 -24.88 -32.45 -18.89
N PRO A 216 -25.57 -31.30 -19.04
CA PRO A 216 -25.19 -30.09 -18.33
C PRO A 216 -25.57 -30.23 -16.85
N LEU A 217 -24.59 -29.98 -15.97
CA LEU A 217 -24.76 -29.94 -14.52
C LEU A 217 -24.45 -28.52 -14.02
N ILE A 218 -25.09 -28.12 -12.92
CA ILE A 218 -24.75 -26.87 -12.24
C ILE A 218 -23.91 -27.22 -11.01
N MET A 219 -22.65 -26.77 -11.00
CA MET A 219 -21.77 -26.83 -9.85
C MET A 219 -21.93 -25.57 -9.00
N LYS A 220 -22.43 -25.74 -7.77
CA LYS A 220 -22.46 -24.65 -6.77
C LYS A 220 -21.16 -24.67 -5.98
N ARG A 221 -20.35 -23.63 -6.12
CA ARG A 221 -19.09 -23.43 -5.39
C ARG A 221 -19.28 -22.39 -4.31
N ASN A 222 -18.51 -22.48 -3.24
CA ASN A 222 -18.49 -21.44 -2.22
C ASN A 222 -17.44 -20.39 -2.60
N ALA A 223 -17.79 -19.11 -2.73
CA ALA A 223 -16.79 -18.07 -3.01
C ALA A 223 -15.94 -17.72 -1.76
N LEU A 224 -16.43 -18.03 -0.56
CA LEU A 224 -15.82 -17.62 0.71
C LEU A 224 -14.33 -17.96 0.87
N PRO A 225 -13.81 -19.14 0.46
CA PRO A 225 -12.39 -19.46 0.59
C PRO A 225 -11.45 -18.58 -0.24
N VAL A 226 -11.97 -17.84 -1.22
CA VAL A 226 -11.23 -16.90 -2.07
C VAL A 226 -11.49 -15.47 -1.61
N VAL A 227 -12.74 -15.18 -1.23
CA VAL A 227 -13.16 -13.86 -0.74
C VAL A 227 -12.46 -13.46 0.55
N ILE A 228 -12.40 -14.36 1.54
CA ILE A 228 -11.85 -14.06 2.86
C ILE A 228 -10.40 -13.54 2.76
N PRO A 229 -9.46 -14.21 2.05
CA PRO A 229 -8.12 -13.68 1.91
C PRO A 229 -8.08 -12.35 1.13
N VAL A 230 -8.96 -12.13 0.14
CA VAL A 230 -9.04 -10.85 -0.58
C VAL A 230 -9.40 -9.69 0.37
N ILE A 231 -10.47 -9.86 1.16
CA ILE A 231 -10.92 -8.82 2.10
C ILE A 231 -9.89 -8.61 3.20
N ALA A 232 -9.36 -9.70 3.77
CA ALA A 232 -8.37 -9.63 4.85
C ALA A 232 -7.12 -8.86 4.41
N THR A 233 -6.58 -9.18 3.23
CA THR A 233 -5.43 -8.47 2.66
C THR A 233 -5.76 -7.00 2.39
N ALA A 234 -6.91 -6.70 1.78
CA ALA A 234 -7.32 -5.32 1.50
C ALA A 234 -7.42 -4.46 2.78
N VAL A 235 -8.15 -4.94 3.79
CA VAL A 235 -8.37 -4.21 5.05
C VAL A 235 -7.08 -4.03 5.83
N ILE A 236 -6.26 -5.08 5.95
CA ILE A 236 -5.00 -5.00 6.71
C ILE A 236 -4.01 -4.08 6.00
N THR A 237 -3.85 -4.21 4.68
CA THR A 237 -3.01 -3.29 3.90
C THR A 237 -3.46 -1.85 4.08
N TRP A 238 -4.77 -1.57 3.94
CA TRP A 238 -5.31 -0.23 4.15
C TRP A 238 -4.95 0.34 5.52
N ASN A 239 -5.11 -0.45 6.59
CA ASN A 239 -4.77 -0.03 7.95
C ASN A 239 -3.26 0.22 8.13
N ILE A 240 -2.39 -0.64 7.61
CA ILE A 240 -0.94 -0.45 7.70
C ILE A 240 -0.53 0.85 7.00
N PHE A 241 -1.03 1.08 5.79
CA PHE A 241 -0.70 2.28 5.03
C PHE A 241 -1.27 3.55 5.67
N SER A 242 -2.53 3.54 6.14
CA SER A 242 -3.15 4.75 6.72
C SER A 242 -2.52 5.17 8.04
N THR A 243 -2.05 4.20 8.83
CA THR A 243 -1.40 4.44 10.14
C THR A 243 0.10 4.68 10.03
N ASN A 244 0.78 4.13 9.01
CA ASN A 244 2.23 4.23 8.83
C ASN A 244 2.61 4.96 7.53
N THR A 245 1.84 5.96 7.11
CA THR A 245 2.10 6.73 5.90
C THR A 245 3.51 7.33 5.90
N SER A 246 3.96 7.89 7.03
CA SER A 246 5.28 8.52 7.15
C SER A 246 6.44 7.53 6.98
N PRO A 247 6.51 6.38 7.70
CA PRO A 247 7.54 5.36 7.46
C PRO A 247 7.61 4.84 6.01
N VAL A 248 6.45 4.60 5.37
CA VAL A 248 6.38 4.10 3.99
C VAL A 248 6.89 5.15 3.00
N LEU A 249 6.54 6.42 3.22
CA LEU A 249 7.07 7.53 2.42
C LEU A 249 8.55 7.73 2.64
N ASN A 250 9.01 7.66 3.89
CA ASN A 250 10.42 7.81 4.24
C ASN A 250 11.28 6.72 3.60
N PHE A 251 10.80 5.47 3.58
CA PHE A 251 11.47 4.39 2.87
C PHE A 251 11.54 4.66 1.37
N THR A 252 10.42 5.06 0.78
CA THR A 252 10.34 5.35 -0.66
C THR A 252 11.27 6.49 -1.06
N PHE A 253 11.29 7.58 -0.30
CA PHE A 253 12.26 8.66 -0.52
C PHE A 253 13.70 8.22 -0.26
N SER A 254 13.96 7.36 0.72
CA SER A 254 15.32 6.85 0.96
C SER A 254 15.89 5.99 -0.16
N VAL A 255 15.03 5.33 -0.94
CA VAL A 255 15.45 4.56 -2.11
C VAL A 255 15.53 5.47 -3.35
N ILE A 256 14.58 6.38 -3.52
CA ILE A 256 14.42 7.13 -4.78
C ILE A 256 15.24 8.41 -4.83
N VAL A 257 15.31 9.18 -3.73
CA VAL A 257 16.03 10.45 -3.70
C VAL A 257 17.49 10.27 -4.12
N PRO A 258 18.27 9.28 -3.62
CA PRO A 258 19.66 9.09 -4.04
C PRO A 258 19.83 8.74 -5.52
N LEU A 259 18.80 8.15 -6.16
CA LEU A 259 18.84 7.78 -7.58
C LEU A 259 18.63 8.96 -8.52
N GLU A 260 18.02 10.05 -8.03
CA GLU A 260 17.61 11.20 -8.82
C GLU A 260 18.40 12.48 -8.49
N THR A 261 19.16 12.46 -7.41
CA THR A 261 19.89 13.62 -6.88
C THR A 261 21.40 13.41 -6.94
N ARG A 262 22.15 14.45 -6.53
CA ARG A 262 23.61 14.40 -6.41
C ARG A 262 24.02 14.73 -4.98
N ASP A 263 25.22 14.33 -4.59
CA ASP A 263 25.80 14.67 -3.27
C ASP A 263 26.51 16.03 -3.28
N THR A 264 26.55 16.70 -4.43
CA THR A 264 27.16 18.01 -4.65
C THR A 264 26.27 18.86 -5.55
N PHE A 265 26.44 20.18 -5.50
CA PHE A 265 25.73 21.13 -6.35
C PHE A 265 26.71 22.07 -7.05
N ILE A 266 26.25 22.74 -8.11
CA ILE A 266 27.08 23.66 -8.89
C ILE A 266 26.54 25.08 -8.67
N CYS A 267 27.42 25.98 -8.24
CA CYS A 267 27.16 27.42 -8.19
C CYS A 267 28.26 28.16 -8.93
N HIS A 268 27.90 29.00 -9.89
CA HIS A 268 28.84 29.80 -10.69
C HIS A 268 30.01 28.97 -11.27
N LYS A 269 29.70 27.81 -11.88
CA LYS A 269 30.65 26.84 -12.45
C LYS A 269 31.62 26.19 -11.45
N GLN A 270 31.42 26.39 -10.16
CA GLN A 270 32.18 25.72 -9.10
C GLN A 270 31.30 24.66 -8.46
N GLN A 271 31.83 23.44 -8.37
CA GLN A 271 31.21 22.36 -7.62
C GLN A 271 31.41 22.65 -6.12
N ARG A 272 30.32 22.56 -5.37
CA ARG A 272 30.28 22.83 -3.93
C ARG A 272 29.51 21.73 -3.20
N TYR A 273 29.77 21.64 -1.91
CA TYR A 273 29.03 20.82 -0.97
C TYR A 273 28.89 21.61 0.33
N ILE A 274 27.89 21.27 1.15
CA ILE A 274 27.73 21.87 2.47
C ILE A 274 28.35 20.92 3.50
N PRO A 275 29.46 21.29 4.17
CA PRO A 275 30.02 20.49 5.26
C PRO A 275 29.03 20.42 6.45
N ASP A 276 29.11 19.35 7.24
CA ASP A 276 28.37 19.12 8.50
C ASP A 276 26.88 18.72 8.41
N ALA A 277 26.48 18.00 7.38
CA ALA A 277 25.10 17.52 7.26
C ALA A 277 24.99 16.01 7.11
N VAL A 278 24.09 15.43 7.89
CA VAL A 278 23.67 14.04 7.79
C VAL A 278 22.97 13.85 6.43
N ALA A 279 23.66 13.27 5.46
CA ALA A 279 23.18 12.92 4.11
C ALA A 279 22.27 13.98 3.44
N ARG A 280 22.91 14.94 2.73
CA ARG A 280 22.20 15.93 1.90
C ARG A 280 22.28 15.58 0.43
N TYR A 281 21.13 15.59 -0.22
CA TYR A 281 20.95 15.30 -1.62
C TYR A 281 20.46 16.55 -2.35
N TYR A 282 21.09 16.88 -3.47
CA TYR A 282 20.84 18.11 -4.22
C TYR A 282 20.13 17.79 -5.54
N LEU A 283 18.98 18.43 -5.75
CA LEU A 283 18.20 18.36 -6.98
C LEU A 283 18.24 19.72 -7.69
N GLU A 284 18.62 19.74 -8.96
CA GLU A 284 18.61 20.97 -9.75
C GLU A 284 17.17 21.36 -10.10
N ALA A 285 16.77 22.56 -9.68
CA ALA A 285 15.46 23.15 -9.96
C ALA A 285 15.51 24.23 -11.04
N GLY A 286 16.70 24.69 -11.43
CA GLY A 286 16.89 25.71 -12.44
C GLY A 286 18.30 26.26 -12.37
N GLU A 287 18.62 27.20 -13.27
CA GLU A 287 19.94 27.82 -13.26
C GLU A 287 20.20 28.49 -11.90
N ASN A 288 21.27 28.05 -11.21
CA ASN A 288 21.66 28.53 -9.89
C ASN A 288 20.60 28.31 -8.77
N SER A 289 19.60 27.45 -9.00
CA SER A 289 18.57 27.10 -8.01
C SER A 289 18.50 25.59 -7.80
N TRP A 290 18.64 25.17 -6.54
CA TRP A 290 18.68 23.78 -6.13
C TRP A 290 17.65 23.52 -5.03
N ARG A 291 17.28 22.26 -4.85
CA ARG A 291 16.52 21.76 -3.71
C ARG A 291 17.39 20.80 -2.93
N VAL A 292 17.45 21.01 -1.63
CA VAL A 292 18.26 20.22 -0.70
C VAL A 292 17.32 19.32 0.06
N PHE A 293 17.49 18.02 -0.13
CA PHE A 293 16.81 16.98 0.62
C PHE A 293 17.72 16.57 1.76
N GLU A 294 17.27 16.81 2.99
CA GLU A 294 18.01 16.51 4.21
C GLU A 294 17.27 15.44 5.01
N ARG A 295 17.98 14.37 5.36
CA ARG A 295 17.41 13.29 6.16
C ARG A 295 17.46 13.67 7.64
N GLN A 296 16.29 13.82 8.25
CA GLN A 296 16.13 14.02 9.69
C GLN A 296 15.63 12.74 10.39
N ASN A 297 15.70 12.71 11.72
CA ASN A 297 15.24 11.58 12.54
C ASN A 297 13.77 11.20 12.30
N ASN A 298 12.93 12.17 11.89
CA ASN A 298 11.49 11.96 11.67
C ASN A 298 11.07 11.98 10.18
N GLY A 299 12.01 12.09 9.24
CA GLY A 299 11.70 12.03 7.81
C GLY A 299 12.63 12.87 6.94
N TRP A 300 12.09 13.35 5.83
CA TRP A 300 12.80 14.16 4.84
C TRP A 300 12.36 15.62 4.94
N GLU A 301 13.31 16.53 5.05
CA GLU A 301 13.08 17.97 4.94
C GLU A 301 13.60 18.43 3.57
N VAL A 302 12.86 19.34 2.93
CA VAL A 302 13.27 19.94 1.65
C VAL A 302 13.44 21.43 1.84
N ARG A 303 14.62 21.94 1.46
CA ARG A 303 14.97 23.37 1.53
C ARG A 303 15.35 23.89 0.15
N ARG A 304 15.15 25.18 -0.07
CA ARG A 304 15.62 25.87 -1.28
C ARG A 304 17.07 26.32 -1.08
N LEU A 305 17.91 26.05 -2.08
CA LEU A 305 19.28 26.56 -2.16
C LEU A 305 19.40 27.45 -3.39
N GLU A 306 19.76 28.71 -3.19
CA GLU A 306 19.99 29.70 -4.25
C GLU A 306 21.48 30.09 -4.25
N CYS A 307 22.14 30.04 -5.41
CA CYS A 307 23.52 30.51 -5.52
C CYS A 307 23.58 32.04 -5.41
N GLN A 308 24.62 32.53 -4.76
CA GLN A 308 24.84 33.97 -4.60
C GLN A 308 26.31 34.31 -4.83
N HIS A 309 26.57 35.56 -5.21
CA HIS A 309 27.94 36.03 -5.44
C HIS A 309 28.72 36.30 -4.14
N LYS A 310 28.03 36.51 -3.01
CA LYS A 310 28.66 36.80 -1.70
C LYS A 310 28.88 35.52 -0.91
N ALA A 311 29.99 35.43 -0.17
CA ALA A 311 30.28 34.30 0.72
C ALA A 311 29.09 34.05 1.70
N PRO A 312 28.63 32.79 1.90
CA PRO A 312 29.27 31.51 1.54
C PRO A 312 29.02 31.05 0.08
N GLY A 313 28.46 31.90 -0.78
CA GLY A 313 28.21 31.66 -2.20
C GLY A 313 26.88 30.96 -2.50
N TYR A 314 26.07 30.76 -1.47
CA TYR A 314 24.73 30.19 -1.54
C TYR A 314 23.90 30.66 -0.33
N ARG A 315 22.57 30.59 -0.46
CA ARG A 315 21.61 30.82 0.61
C ARG A 315 20.64 29.66 0.71
N LEU A 316 20.47 29.13 1.92
CA LEU A 316 19.41 28.19 2.24
C LEU A 316 18.17 28.95 2.72
N SER A 317 17.00 28.51 2.30
CA SER A 317 15.71 29.02 2.77
C SER A 317 14.69 27.89 2.84
N GLU A 318 13.75 28.01 3.77
CA GLU A 318 12.63 27.08 3.89
C GLU A 318 11.66 27.25 2.73
N ILE A 319 11.07 26.14 2.30
CA ILE A 319 9.98 26.16 1.33
C ILE A 319 8.71 26.49 2.08
N LYS A 320 8.10 27.64 1.76
CA LYS A 320 6.84 28.08 2.37
C LYS A 320 5.66 27.78 1.47
N ASN A 321 4.61 27.22 2.05
CA ASN A 321 3.36 27.02 1.33
C ASN A 321 2.62 28.35 1.11
N ARG A 322 1.69 28.36 0.15
CA ARG A 322 0.89 29.55 -0.18
C ARG A 322 0.18 30.13 1.05
N GLU A 323 -0.34 29.28 1.92
CA GLU A 323 -1.03 29.69 3.15
C GLU A 323 -0.09 30.37 4.14
N GLU A 324 1.14 29.86 4.30
CA GLU A 324 2.18 30.42 5.15
C GLU A 324 2.68 31.78 4.62
N LEU A 325 2.82 31.91 3.30
CA LEU A 325 3.19 33.18 2.67
C LEU A 325 2.12 34.25 2.87
N VAL A 326 0.83 33.86 2.82
CA VAL A 326 -0.28 34.78 3.04
C VAL A 326 -0.36 35.17 4.51
N SER A 327 -0.21 34.22 5.44
CA SER A 327 -0.27 34.51 6.88
C SER A 327 0.88 35.42 7.32
N GLU A 328 2.10 35.19 6.83
CA GLU A 328 3.26 36.03 7.13
C GLU A 328 3.10 37.45 6.58
N LYS A 329 2.59 37.60 5.35
CA LYS A 329 2.28 38.93 4.78
C LYS A 329 1.21 39.66 5.60
N LEU A 330 0.18 38.96 6.05
CA LEU A 330 -0.88 39.54 6.88
C LEU A 330 -0.34 39.94 8.27
N GLN A 331 0.54 39.15 8.86
CA GLN A 331 1.21 39.50 10.12
C GLN A 331 2.10 40.73 9.96
N ALA A 332 2.93 40.79 8.92
CA ALA A 332 3.78 41.95 8.64
C ALA A 332 2.97 43.23 8.39
N LEU A 333 1.85 43.14 7.66
CA LEU A 333 0.93 44.26 7.47
C LEU A 333 0.31 44.70 8.80
N GLY A 334 -0.08 43.76 9.66
CA GLY A 334 -0.62 44.05 10.99
C GLY A 334 0.40 44.72 11.91
N GLU A 335 1.66 44.29 11.88
CA GLU A 335 2.75 44.89 12.64
C GLU A 335 3.08 46.31 12.16
N ASN A 336 3.14 46.52 10.84
CA ASN A 336 3.35 47.84 10.25
C ASN A 336 2.21 48.81 10.58
N ALA A 337 0.96 48.34 10.54
CA ALA A 337 -0.20 49.14 10.95
C ALA A 337 -0.13 49.55 12.43
N ARG A 338 0.24 48.63 13.32
CA ARG A 338 0.44 48.94 14.76
C ARG A 338 1.61 49.89 15.01
N ALA A 339 2.70 49.75 14.25
CA ALA A 339 3.86 50.64 14.35
C ALA A 339 3.50 52.07 13.90
N MET A 340 2.76 52.23 12.81
CA MET A 340 2.25 53.54 12.38
C MET A 340 1.29 54.15 13.41
N GLN A 341 0.41 53.35 14.02
CA GLN A 341 -0.52 53.83 15.03
C GLN A 341 0.19 54.29 16.32
N ARG A 342 1.29 53.64 16.71
CA ARG A 342 2.15 54.11 17.81
C ARG A 342 2.93 55.38 17.47
N ALA A 343 3.36 55.53 16.21
CA ALA A 343 4.07 56.73 15.76
C ALA A 343 3.16 57.97 15.67
N LEU A 344 1.83 57.77 15.54
CA LEU A 344 0.82 58.83 15.48
C LEU A 344 0.23 59.21 16.84
N LEU A 345 0.52 58.46 17.91
CA LEU A 345 0.10 58.81 19.26
C LEU A 345 1.18 59.71 19.89
N PRO A 346 0.86 60.95 20.32
CA PRO A 346 1.81 61.80 21.00
C PRO A 346 2.26 61.12 22.30
N SER A 347 3.58 61.05 22.49
CA SER A 347 4.19 60.61 23.73
C SER A 347 3.69 61.48 24.90
N PRO A 348 3.24 60.88 26.01
CA PRO A 348 2.71 61.61 27.17
C PRO A 348 3.76 62.49 27.86
#